data_AF-A0A3D8RD53-F1
#
_entry.id   AF-A0A3D8RD53-F1
#
_cell.length_a   1.000
_cell.length_b   1.000
_cell.length_c   1.000
_cell.angle_alpha   90.00
_cell.angle_beta   90.00
_cell.angle_gamma   90.00
#
_symmetry.space_group_name_H-M   'P 1'
#
loop_
_entity.id
_entity.type
_entity.pdbx_description
1 polymer ?
#
loop_
_entity_poly.entity_id
_entity_poly.type
_entity_poly.pdbx_seq_one_letter_code
_entity_poly.pdbx_strand_id
1 'polypeptide(L)'
;MESPPQTPPPPSSRLPQPQTPTPQRHELTRDQRLRIQTLFFDAHWSRADIVLQTGYSYNQVCYALRNRLTPQKRKTGRKALLNTPQRKRLIEWVTASQENAETPWKKIPALLGFDCGEKAIRTAFKKEGFVRRLSREKSPLSEKSMTERLE
;
A
#
# COMPACT_ATOMS: atom_id res chain seq x y z
N MET A 1 -58.72 43.18 -28.25
CA MET A 1 -57.37 43.12 -28.84
C MET A 1 -56.53 42.27 -27.89
N GLU A 2 -56.43 40.98 -28.17
CA GLU A 2 -55.76 40.01 -27.31
C GLU A 2 -54.30 39.88 -27.77
N SER A 3 -53.35 40.21 -26.89
CA SER A 3 -51.91 40.10 -27.19
C SER A 3 -51.48 38.64 -27.18
N PRO A 4 -50.60 38.20 -28.10
CA PRO A 4 -50.19 36.80 -28.17
C PRO A 4 -49.22 36.44 -27.03
N PRO A 5 -49.17 35.15 -26.62
CA PRO A 5 -48.35 34.72 -25.49
C PRO A 5 -46.87 34.68 -25.86
N GLN A 6 -46.04 35.21 -24.97
CA GLN A 6 -44.59 35.25 -25.11
C GLN A 6 -43.97 33.90 -24.71
N THR A 7 -43.33 33.21 -25.66
CA THR A 7 -42.65 31.93 -25.43
C THR A 7 -41.35 32.15 -24.64
N PRO A 8 -41.05 31.36 -23.59
CA PRO A 8 -39.78 31.48 -22.87
C PRO A 8 -38.60 30.96 -23.71
N PRO A 9 -37.39 31.55 -23.57
CA PRO A 9 -36.21 31.09 -24.31
C PRO A 9 -35.73 29.71 -23.83
N PRO A 10 -35.14 28.89 -24.73
CA PRO A 10 -34.67 27.56 -24.39
C PRO A 10 -33.48 27.60 -23.40
N PRO A 11 -33.34 26.57 -22.53
CA PRO A 11 -32.25 26.52 -21.57
C PRO A 11 -30.89 26.34 -22.27
N SER A 12 -29.94 27.23 -21.97
CA SER A 12 -28.54 27.13 -22.40
C SER A 12 -27.91 25.82 -21.92
N SER A 13 -27.64 24.93 -22.87
CA SER A 13 -26.85 23.72 -22.69
C SER A 13 -25.39 24.11 -22.41
N ARG A 14 -25.01 24.18 -21.13
CA ARG A 14 -23.62 24.26 -20.70
C ARG A 14 -22.89 22.97 -21.11
N LEU A 15 -22.11 23.04 -22.17
CA LEU A 15 -21.18 21.96 -22.53
C LEU A 15 -20.15 21.82 -21.41
N PRO A 16 -19.84 20.57 -20.96
CA PRO A 16 -18.84 20.35 -19.93
C PRO A 16 -17.45 20.71 -20.48
N GLN A 17 -16.81 21.69 -19.86
CA GLN A 17 -15.42 22.04 -20.19
C GLN A 17 -14.47 20.92 -19.71
N PRO A 18 -13.43 20.58 -20.49
CA PRO A 18 -12.43 19.60 -20.08
C PRO A 18 -11.68 20.10 -18.84
N GLN A 19 -11.66 19.29 -17.78
CA GLN A 19 -10.92 19.58 -16.56
C GLN A 19 -9.42 19.50 -16.86
N THR A 20 -8.70 20.62 -16.76
CA THR A 20 -7.24 20.60 -16.78
C THR A 20 -6.73 19.93 -15.50
N PRO A 21 -5.81 18.95 -15.58
CA PRO A 21 -5.26 18.32 -14.39
C PRO A 21 -4.55 19.37 -13.54
N THR A 22 -4.96 19.50 -12.29
CA THR A 22 -4.30 20.39 -11.35
C THR A 22 -2.85 19.93 -11.15
N PRO A 23 -1.86 20.84 -11.22
CA PRO A 23 -0.47 20.46 -11.01
C PRO A 23 -0.33 19.89 -9.59
N GLN A 24 0.18 18.65 -9.50
CA GLN A 24 0.43 18.03 -8.20
C GLN A 24 1.44 18.87 -7.44
N ARG A 25 1.06 19.33 -6.24
CA ARG A 25 1.93 20.14 -5.39
C ARG A 25 3.16 19.31 -4.99
N HIS A 26 4.35 19.73 -5.43
CA HIS A 26 5.60 19.09 -5.09
C HIS A 26 5.89 19.20 -3.58
N GLU A 27 6.10 18.07 -2.90
CA GLU A 27 6.53 18.03 -1.50
C GLU A 27 7.99 18.51 -1.40
N LEU A 28 8.27 19.45 -0.49
CA LEU A 28 9.64 19.89 -0.23
C LEU A 28 10.51 18.74 0.28
N THR A 29 11.70 18.60 -0.31
CA THR A 29 12.74 17.65 0.13
C THR A 29 13.32 18.04 1.49
N ARG A 30 14.09 17.13 2.08
CA ARG A 30 14.79 17.37 3.36
C ARG A 30 15.65 18.63 3.30
N ASP A 31 16.48 18.76 2.28
CA ASP A 31 17.47 19.85 2.19
C ASP A 31 16.80 21.20 1.91
N GLN A 32 15.69 21.18 1.16
CA GLN A 32 14.87 22.37 0.95
C GLN A 32 14.23 22.85 2.26
N ARG A 33 13.72 21.93 3.08
CA ARG A 33 13.22 22.25 4.43
C ARG A 33 14.35 22.75 5.34
N LEU A 34 15.55 22.17 5.24
CA LEU A 34 16.72 22.61 6.01
C LEU A 34 17.06 24.05 5.67
N ARG A 35 17.16 24.37 4.37
CA ARG A 35 17.42 25.73 3.90
C ARG A 35 16.40 26.72 4.43
N ILE A 36 15.11 26.38 4.40
CA ILE A 36 14.04 27.25 4.95
C ILE A 36 14.20 27.43 6.47
N GLN A 37 14.50 26.37 7.21
CA GLN A 37 14.68 26.45 8.66
C GLN A 37 15.91 27.28 9.03
N THR A 38 17.04 27.10 8.34
CA THR A 38 18.25 27.90 8.53
C THR A 38 18.01 29.38 8.25
N LEU A 39 17.34 29.72 7.14
CA LEU A 39 17.00 31.10 6.83
C LEU A 39 16.11 31.74 7.91
N PHE A 40 15.20 30.97 8.51
CA PHE A 40 14.28 31.49 9.52
C PHE A 40 14.90 31.56 10.92
N PHE A 41 15.57 30.51 11.38
CA PHE A 41 16.08 30.41 12.76
C PHE A 41 17.48 30.99 12.93
N ASP A 42 18.37 30.79 11.96
CA ASP A 42 19.77 31.23 12.06
C ASP A 42 19.96 32.62 11.45
N ALA A 43 19.32 32.89 10.30
CA ALA A 43 19.41 34.19 9.64
C ALA A 43 18.28 35.18 10.02
N HIS A 44 17.28 34.74 10.80
CA HIS A 44 16.14 35.56 11.25
C HIS A 44 15.32 36.23 10.13
N TRP A 45 15.25 35.63 8.95
CA TRP A 45 14.47 36.16 7.84
C TRP A 45 12.97 36.01 8.07
N SER A 46 12.18 36.97 7.58
CA SER A 46 10.73 36.85 7.62
C SER A 46 10.26 35.75 6.64
N ARG A 47 9.07 35.19 6.90
CA ARG A 47 8.49 34.19 6.00
C ARG A 47 8.27 34.74 4.59
N ALA A 48 7.99 36.04 4.46
CA ALA A 48 7.81 36.70 3.16
C ALA A 48 9.14 36.79 2.39
N ASP A 49 10.24 37.12 3.07
CA ASP A 49 11.57 37.19 2.45
C ASP A 49 12.04 35.81 2.00
N ILE A 50 11.76 34.78 2.80
CA ILE A 50 12.06 33.39 2.45
C ILE A 50 11.27 32.98 1.20
N VAL A 51 9.99 33.35 1.09
CA VAL A 51 9.17 33.08 -0.11
C VAL A 51 9.78 33.78 -1.33
N LEU A 52 10.13 35.05 -1.20
CA LEU A 52 10.71 35.83 -2.29
C LEU A 52 12.04 35.23 -2.76
N GLN A 53 12.89 34.80 -1.83
CA GLN A 53 14.21 34.26 -2.14
C GLN A 53 14.19 32.82 -2.66
N THR A 54 13.29 31.98 -2.15
CA THR A 54 13.27 30.54 -2.48
C THR A 54 12.27 30.19 -3.58
N GLY A 55 11.30 31.06 -3.86
CA GLY A 55 10.22 30.80 -4.81
C GLY A 55 9.19 29.77 -4.35
N TYR A 56 9.30 29.26 -3.13
CA TYR A 56 8.30 28.34 -2.58
C TYR A 56 7.05 29.09 -2.14
N SER A 57 5.90 28.42 -2.20
CA SER A 57 4.66 29.03 -1.72
C SER A 57 4.73 29.30 -0.21
N TYR A 58 4.03 30.34 0.22
CA TYR A 58 3.93 30.70 1.64
C TYR A 58 3.48 29.51 2.52
N ASN A 59 2.58 28.67 2.00
CA ASN A 59 2.11 27.46 2.68
C ASN A 59 3.21 26.40 2.82
N GLN A 60 4.06 26.22 1.80
CA GLN A 60 5.21 25.30 1.88
C GLN A 60 6.23 25.77 2.91
N VAL A 61 6.51 27.08 2.96
CA VAL A 61 7.39 27.68 3.98
C VAL A 61 6.82 27.48 5.38
N CYS A 62 5.55 27.83 5.59
CA CYS A 62 4.87 27.59 6.88
C CYS A 62 4.88 26.10 7.27
N TYR A 63 4.64 25.20 6.32
CA TYR A 63 4.67 23.76 6.57
C TYR A 63 6.07 23.26 6.93
N ALA A 64 7.12 23.73 6.25
CA ALA A 64 8.50 23.38 6.54
C ALA A 64 8.96 23.83 7.94
N LEU A 65 8.51 25.01 8.38
CA LEU A 65 8.82 25.52 9.72
C LEU A 65 8.08 24.77 10.85
N ARG A 66 6.84 24.33 10.60
CA ARG A 66 6.02 23.62 11.61
C ARG A 66 6.39 22.15 11.75
N ASN A 67 6.83 21.51 10.67
CA ASN A 67 7.05 20.06 10.63
C ASN A 67 8.53 19.70 10.74
N ARG A 68 8.77 18.43 11.09
CA ARG A 68 10.13 17.88 11.15
C ARG A 68 10.83 17.95 9.79
N LEU A 69 12.16 18.06 9.85
CA LEU A 69 13.03 18.09 8.69
C LEU A 69 12.87 16.85 7.81
N THR A 70 12.92 15.67 8.43
CA THR A 70 12.74 14.39 7.76
C THR A 70 11.26 13.98 7.87
N PRO A 71 10.51 13.89 6.75
CA PRO A 71 9.12 13.47 6.78
C PRO A 71 8.99 12.05 7.33
N GLN A 72 8.32 11.87 8.47
CA GLN A 72 8.02 10.55 9.01
C GLN A 72 6.72 10.03 8.39
N LYS A 73 6.83 9.32 7.26
CA LYS A 73 5.67 8.69 6.63
C LYS A 73 5.26 7.47 7.46
N ARG A 74 4.02 7.45 7.93
CA ARG A 74 3.43 6.25 8.55
C ARG A 74 3.25 5.19 7.46
N LYS A 75 3.44 3.92 7.81
CA LYS A 75 3.14 2.80 6.91
C LYS A 75 1.66 2.89 6.53
N THR A 76 1.40 3.34 5.30
CA THR A 76 0.07 3.53 4.74
C THR A 76 -0.22 2.42 3.73
N GLY A 77 -1.50 2.26 3.38
CA GLY A 77 -1.97 1.24 2.45
C GLY A 77 -2.89 0.20 3.11
N ARG A 78 -3.45 -0.67 2.25
CA ARG A 78 -4.40 -1.70 2.67
C ARG A 78 -3.73 -2.69 3.61
N LYS A 79 -4.35 -2.90 4.79
CA LYS A 79 -3.89 -3.90 5.75
C LYS A 79 -4.11 -5.31 5.19
N ALA A 80 -3.35 -6.29 5.70
CA ALA A 80 -3.56 -7.69 5.35
C ALA A 80 -4.99 -8.10 5.76
N LEU A 81 -5.64 -8.89 4.91
CA LEU A 81 -7.04 -9.29 5.12
C LEU A 81 -7.20 -10.17 6.36
N LEU A 82 -6.29 -11.13 6.57
CA LEU A 82 -6.31 -12.01 7.73
C LEU A 82 -5.67 -11.34 8.95
N ASN A 83 -6.41 -11.32 10.05
CA ASN A 83 -5.97 -10.79 11.33
C ASN A 83 -4.90 -11.69 11.99
N THR A 84 -4.25 -11.22 13.05
CA THR A 84 -3.17 -11.99 13.69
C THR A 84 -3.61 -13.36 14.22
N PRO A 85 -4.76 -13.50 14.92
CA PRO A 85 -5.25 -14.81 15.35
C PRO A 85 -5.51 -15.80 14.20
N GLN A 86 -6.15 -15.34 13.11
CA GLN A 86 -6.42 -16.16 11.93
C GLN A 86 -5.13 -16.64 11.28
N ARG A 87 -4.10 -15.78 11.21
CA ARG A 87 -2.80 -16.18 10.66
C ARG A 87 -2.11 -17.22 11.53
N LYS A 88 -2.16 -17.09 12.87
CA LYS A 88 -1.60 -18.10 13.79
C LYS A 88 -2.33 -19.44 13.67
N ARG A 89 -3.67 -19.42 13.66
CA ARG A 89 -4.50 -20.61 13.44
C ARG A 89 -4.17 -21.29 12.10
N LEU A 90 -3.89 -20.50 11.07
CA LEU A 90 -3.47 -21.01 9.76
C LEU A 90 -2.11 -21.74 9.84
N ILE A 91 -1.13 -21.20 10.59
CA ILE A 91 0.16 -21.87 10.81
C ILE A 91 -0.06 -23.16 11.60
N GLU A 92 -0.78 -23.10 12.71
CA GLU A 92 -1.08 -24.27 13.54
C GLU A 92 -1.73 -25.40 12.72
N TRP A 93 -2.72 -25.07 11.90
CA TRP A 93 -3.39 -26.04 11.03
C TRP A 93 -2.45 -26.67 10.00
N VAL A 94 -1.60 -25.87 9.35
CA VAL A 94 -0.62 -26.38 8.37
C VAL A 94 0.45 -27.25 9.03
N THR A 95 0.88 -26.91 10.25
CA THR A 95 1.91 -27.67 10.97
C THR A 95 1.36 -28.93 11.63
N ALA A 96 0.03 -29.04 11.81
CA ALA A 96 -0.59 -30.19 12.45
C ALA A 96 -0.48 -31.52 11.66
N SER A 97 -0.39 -31.48 10.32
CA SER A 97 -0.32 -32.69 9.49
C SER A 97 0.39 -32.43 8.16
N GLN A 98 1.06 -33.46 7.62
CA GLN A 98 1.67 -33.39 6.28
C GLN A 98 0.62 -33.17 5.18
N GLU A 99 -0.57 -33.76 5.30
CA GLU A 99 -1.65 -33.57 4.33
C GLU A 99 -2.12 -32.10 4.27
N ASN A 100 -2.21 -31.45 5.44
CA ASN A 100 -2.52 -30.02 5.54
C ASN A 100 -1.40 -29.18 4.90
N ALA A 101 -0.14 -29.57 5.13
CA ALA A 101 1.03 -28.94 4.52
C ALA A 101 1.11 -29.14 3.00
N GLU A 102 0.50 -30.19 2.45
CA GLU A 102 0.43 -30.51 1.01
C GLU A 102 -0.83 -29.94 0.32
N THR A 103 -1.78 -29.42 1.09
CA THR A 103 -2.99 -28.77 0.56
C THR A 103 -2.69 -27.52 -0.30
N PRO A 104 -3.20 -27.43 -1.55
CA PRO A 104 -3.03 -26.24 -2.40
C PRO A 104 -3.63 -24.98 -1.77
N TRP A 105 -2.97 -23.84 -1.91
CA TRP A 105 -3.39 -22.57 -1.28
C TRP A 105 -4.81 -22.11 -1.65
N LYS A 106 -5.32 -22.49 -2.81
CA LYS A 106 -6.69 -22.18 -3.26
C LYS A 106 -7.77 -22.90 -2.45
N LYS A 107 -7.46 -24.07 -1.89
CA LYS A 107 -8.42 -24.91 -1.14
C LYS A 107 -8.49 -24.55 0.35
N ILE A 108 -7.41 -24.00 0.89
CA ILE A 108 -7.29 -23.65 2.32
C ILE A 108 -8.43 -22.73 2.81
N PRO A 109 -8.84 -21.66 2.08
CA PRO A 109 -9.94 -20.82 2.54
C PRO A 109 -11.25 -21.59 2.75
N ALA A 110 -11.59 -22.50 1.84
CA ALA A 110 -12.80 -23.31 1.96
C ALA A 110 -12.73 -24.28 3.16
N LEU A 111 -11.57 -24.90 3.41
CA LEU A 111 -11.37 -25.83 4.53
C LEU A 111 -11.45 -25.15 5.91
N LEU A 112 -10.92 -23.92 6.01
CA LEU A 112 -10.88 -23.17 7.27
C LEU A 112 -12.07 -22.21 7.44
N GLY A 113 -12.98 -22.13 6.47
CA GLY A 113 -14.11 -21.21 6.48
C GLY A 113 -13.70 -19.74 6.39
N PHE A 114 -12.59 -19.44 5.70
CA PHE A 114 -12.15 -18.07 5.48
C PHE A 114 -12.74 -17.50 4.19
N ASP A 115 -13.41 -16.36 4.30
CA ASP A 115 -13.86 -15.58 3.15
C ASP A 115 -12.69 -14.77 2.55
N CYS A 116 -11.77 -15.48 1.89
CA CYS A 116 -10.60 -14.86 1.28
C CYS A 116 -10.04 -15.62 0.08
N GLY A 117 -9.41 -14.90 -0.84
CA GLY A 117 -8.73 -15.50 -1.99
C GLY A 117 -7.32 -16.01 -1.66
N GLU A 118 -6.76 -16.82 -2.57
CA GLU A 118 -5.42 -17.41 -2.45
C GLU A 118 -4.33 -16.38 -2.08
N LYS A 119 -4.38 -15.17 -2.65
CA LYS A 119 -3.40 -14.10 -2.36
C LYS A 119 -3.39 -13.69 -0.88
N ALA A 120 -4.53 -13.74 -0.20
CA ALA A 120 -4.63 -13.43 1.22
C ALA A 120 -3.91 -14.48 2.07
N ILE A 121 -4.09 -15.77 1.72
CA ILE A 121 -3.40 -16.91 2.34
C ILE A 121 -1.88 -16.81 2.15
N ARG A 122 -1.41 -16.54 0.92
CA ARG A 122 0.02 -16.32 0.64
C ARG A 122 0.60 -15.19 1.49
N THR A 123 -0.12 -14.08 1.57
CA THR A 123 0.29 -12.91 2.35
C THR A 123 0.33 -13.23 3.85
N ALA A 124 -0.62 -14.05 4.33
CA ALA A 124 -0.65 -14.49 5.71
C ALA A 124 0.58 -15.33 6.08
N PHE A 125 0.90 -16.36 5.29
CA PHE A 125 2.12 -17.17 5.49
C PHE A 125 3.39 -16.31 5.46
N LYS A 126 3.50 -15.40 4.48
CA LYS A 126 4.64 -14.48 4.38
C LYS A 126 4.80 -13.60 5.63
N LYS A 127 3.70 -13.14 6.22
CA LYS A 127 3.73 -12.29 7.42
C LYS A 127 4.15 -13.04 8.68
N GLU A 128 3.79 -14.31 8.78
CA GLU A 128 4.23 -15.18 9.88
C GLU A 128 5.61 -15.81 9.60
N GLY A 129 6.27 -15.46 8.49
CA GLY A 129 7.58 -15.99 8.12
C GLY A 129 7.56 -17.46 7.68
N PHE A 130 6.39 -18.04 7.43
CA PHE A 130 6.26 -19.44 7.05
C PHE A 130 6.60 -19.62 5.56
N VAL A 131 7.59 -20.47 5.29
CA VAL A 131 7.97 -20.88 3.94
C VAL A 131 7.56 -22.33 3.75
N ARG A 132 6.66 -22.57 2.80
CA ARG A 132 6.21 -23.91 2.46
C ARG A 132 7.31 -24.66 1.71
N ARG A 133 7.83 -25.74 2.31
CA ARG A 133 8.70 -26.70 1.64
C ARG A 133 7.82 -27.85 1.17
N LEU A 134 7.83 -28.13 -0.14
CA LEU A 134 7.20 -29.33 -0.67
C LEU A 134 8.13 -30.50 -0.36
N SER A 135 7.57 -31.57 0.22
CA SER A 135 8.28 -32.83 0.33
C SER A 135 8.55 -33.31 -1.09
N ARG A 136 9.83 -33.44 -1.45
CA ARG A 136 10.18 -34.03 -2.74
C ARG A 136 10.07 -35.53 -2.60
N GLU A 137 9.44 -36.17 -3.58
CA GLU A 137 9.46 -37.62 -3.66
C GLU A 137 10.93 -38.08 -3.71
N LYS A 138 11.25 -39.08 -2.89
CA LYS A 138 12.59 -39.66 -2.91
C LYS A 138 12.77 -40.30 -4.29
N SER A 139 13.92 -40.05 -4.93
CA SER A 139 14.27 -40.76 -6.14
C SER A 139 14.21 -42.28 -5.88
N PRO A 140 13.68 -43.07 -6.83
CA PRO A 140 13.59 -44.51 -6.66
C PRO A 140 14.98 -45.09 -6.42
N LEU A 141 15.10 -45.94 -5.40
CA LEU A 141 16.35 -46.60 -5.07
C LEU A 141 16.65 -47.65 -6.15
N SER A 142 17.92 -47.79 -6.54
CA SER A 142 18.34 -48.93 -7.37
C SER A 142 18.24 -50.21 -6.56
N GLU A 143 17.88 -51.32 -7.22
CA GLU A 143 17.80 -52.65 -6.59
C GLU A 143 19.10 -53.00 -5.84
N LYS A 144 20.26 -52.66 -6.41
CA LYS A 144 21.59 -52.85 -5.78
C LYS A 144 21.71 -52.14 -4.42
N SER A 145 21.17 -50.93 -4.32
CA SER A 145 21.21 -50.13 -3.09
C SER A 145 20.20 -50.61 -2.04
N MET A 146 19.17 -51.35 -2.47
CA MET A 146 18.21 -51.99 -1.55
C MET A 146 18.81 -53.26 -0.96
N THR A 147 19.50 -54.07 -1.78
CA THR A 147 20.17 -55.30 -1.33
C THR A 147 21.33 -55.00 -0.36
N GLU A 148 22.18 -54.02 -0.65
CA GLU A 148 23.27 -53.59 0.26
C GLU A 148 22.79 -53.03 1.62
N ARG A 149 21.53 -52.63 1.73
CA ARG A 149 20.95 -52.16 3.01
C ARG A 149 20.29 -53.27 3.82
N LEU A 150 20.03 -54.41 3.18
CA LEU A 150 19.33 -55.55 3.78
C LEU A 150 20.31 -56.60 4.32
N GLU A 151 21.51 -56.70 3.73
CA GLU A 151 22.68 -57.39 4.30
C GLU A 151 23.31 -56.58 5.45
#